data_AF-A0A0Q5BC51-F1
#
_entry.id   AF-A0A0Q5BC51-F1
#
_cell.length_a   1.000
_cell.length_b   1.000
_cell.length_c   1.000
_cell.angle_alpha   90.00
_cell.angle_beta   90.00
_cell.angle_gamma   90.00
#
_symmetry.space_group_name_H-M   'P 1'
#
loop_
_entity.id
_entity.type
_entity.pdbx_description
1 polymer ?
#
loop_
_entity_poly.entity_id
_entity_poly.type
_entity_poly.pdbx_seq_one_letter_code
_entity_poly.pdbx_strand_id
1 'polypeptide(L)'
;MQTTTPAPPAERPAARSRSSWRLVGTEVALALLAGLVSAALAVLAWRISPSDLGLRWATGGADQILHYSIFTSAAQVFPFLPNEELGFPAAQNLFFAPLFDPWSAVLVSGLALVLPDGVWALNVYNLLAFVGTGATAYLFFRGLRLHRATSVVVAVVFAVLPYHFVQLALGHPFLANYWAVPLLGLLVLVVAGGRADPFAEWIDSAGSRRLRLARRLVPLLLLCWATAFTQSYYFVFAALVVGAVWFVRLVVAAATRTWRSMLWPTVTVGVLLASIGAQLAVLSLDLDERFAKYFAGRTPQESEFYGGKIMDLLLPARSSGFAPLSSLSNDYAGTTGILQTSESASTALVVSVAYVVIVVVVLARLLAPRRNPDTAEDAPGLLADERVGALSTAFVVALLFFTTAGLGALLAYYASPEIRAWSRFSIVLALLALGVAAMAFEAVVRRTAVRAVVLGLVAVVAVVDQLGGVDAALPIDAVPDTALREFAAEVDDALPVDCGIVQLPLKDFPETGAIGAMGDYDESLPYIYSSRDDLRWSYGAVVGTRSAEGWNDATTPAAFRDEVDESGACAVLVDTAAYTEDVGAWRSLVDAVAEADDPALDSTDGRYELFLLE
;
A
#
# COMPACT_ATOMS: atom_id res chain seq x y z
N MET A 1 -17.34 79.15 -20.00
CA MET A 1 -17.40 78.02 -19.05
C MET A 1 -17.46 76.73 -19.87
N GLN A 2 -16.32 76.08 -20.09
CA GLN A 2 -16.24 74.79 -20.78
C GLN A 2 -16.42 73.67 -19.76
N THR A 3 -17.38 72.80 -20.03
CA THR A 3 -17.74 71.61 -19.27
C THR A 3 -16.74 70.49 -19.52
N THR A 4 -16.07 70.01 -18.47
CA THR A 4 -15.20 68.83 -18.49
C THR A 4 -15.98 67.58 -18.12
N THR A 5 -16.12 66.65 -19.08
CA THR A 5 -16.64 65.29 -18.92
C THR A 5 -15.58 64.39 -18.23
N PRO A 6 -15.94 63.49 -17.30
CA PRO A 6 -14.97 62.58 -16.70
C PRO A 6 -14.67 61.40 -17.64
N ALA A 7 -13.40 61.00 -17.70
CA ALA A 7 -12.93 59.85 -18.48
C ALA A 7 -13.48 58.52 -17.92
N PRO A 8 -13.74 57.52 -18.78
CA PRO A 8 -14.23 56.22 -18.34
C PRO A 8 -13.13 55.43 -17.60
N PRO A 9 -13.50 54.53 -16.68
CA PRO A 9 -12.54 53.72 -15.92
C PRO A 9 -11.84 52.72 -16.84
N ALA A 10 -10.51 52.64 -16.71
CA ALA A 10 -9.68 51.69 -17.44
C ALA A 10 -10.09 50.24 -17.10
N GLU A 11 -10.52 49.49 -18.11
CA GLU A 11 -10.69 48.04 -18.03
C GLU A 11 -9.35 47.38 -17.67
N ARG A 12 -9.34 46.63 -16.57
CA ARG A 12 -8.20 45.76 -16.22
C ARG A 12 -8.20 44.55 -17.15
N PRO A 13 -7.09 44.23 -17.83
CA PRO A 13 -7.08 43.17 -18.83
C PRO A 13 -7.23 41.78 -18.20
N ALA A 14 -8.08 40.96 -18.83
CA ALA A 14 -8.38 39.55 -18.54
C ALA A 14 -7.19 38.56 -18.76
N ALA A 15 -5.95 39.05 -18.76
CA ALA A 15 -4.75 38.29 -19.12
C ALA A 15 -4.20 37.36 -18.01
N ARG A 16 -4.72 37.44 -16.77
CA ARG A 16 -4.20 36.65 -15.63
C ARG A 16 -4.65 35.19 -15.59
N SER A 17 -5.77 34.82 -16.22
CA SER A 17 -6.36 33.47 -16.12
C SER A 17 -5.62 32.41 -16.94
N ARG A 18 -5.15 32.73 -18.15
CA ARG A 18 -4.48 31.75 -19.04
C ARG A 18 -3.09 31.31 -18.53
N SER A 19 -2.41 32.12 -17.72
CA SER A 19 -1.08 31.77 -17.19
C SER A 19 -1.15 30.77 -16.02
N SER A 20 -2.21 30.80 -15.20
CA SER A 20 -2.31 29.89 -14.06
C SER A 20 -2.63 28.45 -14.49
N TRP A 21 -3.47 28.28 -15.50
CA TRP A 21 -3.81 26.95 -16.03
C TRP A 21 -2.61 26.26 -16.69
N ARG A 22 -1.74 27.01 -17.38
CA ARG A 22 -0.49 26.47 -17.94
C ARG A 22 0.47 26.01 -16.84
N LEU A 23 0.55 26.74 -15.73
CA LEU A 23 1.37 26.36 -14.58
C LEU A 23 0.84 25.09 -13.91
N VAL A 24 -0.47 25.02 -13.63
CA VAL A 24 -1.10 23.81 -13.07
C VAL A 24 -0.92 22.61 -14.01
N GLY A 25 -1.17 22.79 -15.31
CA GLY A 25 -0.95 21.75 -16.30
C GLY A 25 0.50 21.26 -16.37
N THR A 26 1.48 22.16 -16.16
CA THR A 26 2.90 21.78 -16.09
C THR A 26 3.19 20.93 -14.85
N GLU A 27 2.67 21.30 -13.68
CA GLU A 27 2.89 20.52 -12.44
C GLU A 27 2.20 19.15 -12.53
N VAL A 28 1.00 19.07 -13.11
CA VAL A 28 0.30 17.80 -13.36
C VAL A 28 1.08 16.93 -14.34
N ALA A 29 1.55 17.50 -15.45
CA ALA A 29 2.36 16.77 -16.42
C ALA A 29 3.67 16.24 -15.82
N LEU A 30 4.32 17.00 -14.92
CA LEU A 30 5.53 16.55 -14.24
C LEU A 30 5.26 15.51 -13.16
N ALA A 31 4.12 15.57 -12.46
CA ALA A 31 3.68 14.52 -11.55
C ALA A 31 3.44 13.21 -12.31
N LEU A 32 2.70 13.27 -13.42
CA LEU A 32 2.48 12.13 -14.30
C LEU A 32 3.79 11.61 -14.90
N LEU A 33 4.70 12.49 -15.32
CA LEU A 33 6.02 12.10 -15.81
C LEU A 33 6.80 11.32 -14.74
N ALA A 34 6.84 11.82 -13.50
CA ALA A 34 7.51 11.11 -12.40
C ALA A 34 6.90 9.72 -12.18
N GLY A 35 5.56 9.62 -12.18
CA GLY A 35 4.87 8.33 -12.07
C GLY A 35 5.17 7.37 -13.22
N LEU A 36 5.03 7.82 -14.47
CA LEU A 36 5.25 7.00 -15.66
C LEU A 36 6.71 6.56 -15.81
N VAL A 37 7.68 7.44 -15.48
CA VAL A 37 9.10 7.07 -15.45
C VAL A 37 9.34 6.01 -14.38
N SER A 38 8.70 6.10 -13.22
CA SER A 38 8.84 5.11 -12.15
C SER A 38 8.31 3.74 -12.57
N ALA A 39 7.13 3.68 -13.18
CA ALA A 39 6.57 2.44 -13.72
C ALA A 39 7.43 1.87 -14.87
N ALA A 40 7.93 2.71 -15.77
CA ALA A 40 8.83 2.27 -16.84
C ALA A 40 10.14 1.69 -16.29
N LEU A 41 10.69 2.29 -15.25
CA LEU A 41 11.86 1.76 -14.54
C LEU A 41 11.56 0.42 -13.87
N ALA A 42 10.39 0.24 -13.27
CA ALA A 42 9.98 -1.04 -12.69
C ALA A 42 9.84 -2.14 -13.77
N VAL A 43 9.19 -1.84 -14.89
CA VAL A 43 9.08 -2.75 -16.05
C VAL A 43 10.47 -3.14 -16.57
N LEU A 44 11.40 -2.17 -16.68
CA LEU A 44 12.78 -2.44 -17.08
C LEU A 44 13.54 -3.28 -16.05
N ALA A 45 13.33 -3.03 -14.75
CA ALA A 45 14.00 -3.72 -13.66
C ALA A 45 13.61 -5.20 -13.57
N TRP A 46 12.34 -5.52 -13.83
CA TRP A 46 11.81 -6.89 -13.89
C TRP A 46 11.79 -7.51 -15.28
N ARG A 47 12.18 -6.75 -16.31
CA ARG A 47 12.18 -7.19 -17.72
C ARG A 47 10.82 -7.70 -18.20
N ILE A 48 9.74 -7.09 -17.72
CA ILE A 48 8.37 -7.47 -18.00
C ILE A 48 8.04 -7.18 -19.47
N SER A 49 7.49 -8.17 -20.14
CA SER A 49 6.86 -8.04 -21.46
C SER A 49 5.34 -7.89 -21.33
N PRO A 50 4.64 -7.30 -22.32
CA PRO A 50 3.19 -7.21 -22.27
C PRO A 50 2.46 -8.56 -22.13
N SER A 51 3.05 -9.66 -22.61
CA SER A 51 2.48 -11.00 -22.43
C SER A 51 2.50 -11.48 -20.99
N ASP A 52 3.47 -11.04 -20.19
CA ASP A 52 3.61 -11.45 -18.79
C ASP A 52 2.52 -10.82 -17.89
N LEU A 53 1.81 -9.80 -18.38
CA LEU A 53 0.71 -9.16 -17.66
C LEU A 53 -0.54 -10.03 -17.59
N GLY A 54 -0.73 -10.94 -18.55
CA GLY A 54 -1.83 -11.92 -18.53
C GLY A 54 -1.46 -13.24 -17.85
N LEU A 55 -0.23 -13.34 -17.32
CA LEU A 55 0.27 -14.51 -16.62
C LEU A 55 0.32 -14.22 -15.12
N ARG A 56 0.10 -15.26 -14.33
CA ARG A 56 0.23 -15.16 -12.88
C ARG A 56 1.70 -14.95 -12.54
N TRP A 57 2.02 -13.96 -11.71
CA TRP A 57 3.36 -13.77 -11.17
C TRP A 57 3.51 -14.69 -9.96
N ALA A 58 4.43 -15.66 -10.02
CA ALA A 58 4.61 -16.64 -8.96
C ALA A 58 5.33 -16.06 -7.71
N THR A 59 5.91 -14.86 -7.83
CA THR A 59 6.46 -14.16 -6.67
C THR A 59 5.38 -13.84 -5.63
N GLY A 60 5.76 -13.84 -4.35
CA GLY A 60 4.84 -13.57 -3.24
C GLY A 60 4.19 -14.81 -2.63
N GLY A 61 4.39 -15.99 -3.23
CA GLY A 61 3.90 -17.25 -2.68
C GLY A 61 2.38 -17.29 -2.56
N ALA A 62 1.88 -17.90 -1.48
CA ALA A 62 0.46 -18.08 -1.22
C ALA A 62 -0.32 -16.76 -1.16
N ASP A 63 0.21 -15.74 -0.49
CA ASP A 63 -0.45 -14.43 -0.36
C ASP A 63 -0.74 -13.82 -1.74
N GLN A 64 0.10 -14.07 -2.73
CA GLN A 64 -0.16 -13.58 -4.09
C GLN A 64 -1.39 -14.24 -4.72
N ILE A 65 -1.64 -15.52 -4.46
CA ILE A 65 -2.82 -16.25 -4.95
C ILE A 65 -4.09 -15.67 -4.34
N LEU A 66 -4.10 -15.39 -3.03
CA LEU A 66 -5.17 -14.63 -2.38
C LEU A 66 -5.50 -13.34 -3.13
N HIS A 67 -4.48 -12.56 -3.51
CA HIS A 67 -4.72 -11.31 -4.23
C HIS A 67 -5.27 -11.53 -5.65
N TYR A 68 -4.85 -12.58 -6.37
CA TYR A 68 -5.48 -12.92 -7.64
C TYR A 68 -6.95 -13.31 -7.47
N SER A 69 -7.30 -14.05 -6.42
CA SER A 69 -8.69 -14.36 -6.07
C SER A 69 -9.50 -13.09 -5.78
N ILE A 70 -8.97 -12.17 -4.95
CA ILE A 70 -9.63 -10.90 -4.63
C ILE A 70 -9.87 -10.07 -5.90
N PHE A 71 -8.89 -10.01 -6.80
CA PHE A 71 -9.00 -9.22 -8.03
C PHE A 71 -9.92 -9.86 -9.07
N THR A 72 -10.04 -11.19 -9.09
CA THR A 72 -11.03 -11.91 -9.90
C THR A 72 -12.44 -11.64 -9.36
N SER A 73 -12.64 -11.78 -8.05
CA SER A 73 -13.88 -11.44 -7.34
C SER A 73 -14.31 -9.99 -7.56
N ALA A 74 -13.34 -9.06 -7.60
CA ALA A 74 -13.60 -7.65 -7.87
C ALA A 74 -14.14 -7.35 -9.29
N ALA A 75 -14.00 -8.28 -10.23
CA ALA A 75 -14.58 -8.16 -11.57
C ALA A 75 -16.06 -8.53 -11.60
N GLN A 76 -16.51 -9.35 -10.64
CA GLN A 76 -17.88 -9.82 -10.52
C GLN A 76 -18.69 -8.92 -9.58
N VAL A 77 -18.09 -8.54 -8.44
CA VAL A 77 -18.75 -7.78 -7.40
C VAL A 77 -17.82 -6.73 -6.79
N PHE A 78 -18.38 -5.61 -6.30
CA PHE A 78 -17.58 -4.64 -5.56
C PHE A 78 -16.96 -5.31 -4.31
N PRO A 79 -15.64 -5.19 -4.05
CA PRO A 79 -14.94 -6.02 -3.06
C PRO A 79 -15.49 -6.03 -1.62
N PHE A 80 -16.29 -5.02 -1.21
CA PHE A 80 -16.94 -4.96 0.11
C PHE A 80 -18.37 -5.53 0.14
N LEU A 81 -18.82 -6.17 -0.94
CA LEU A 81 -20.11 -6.84 -1.03
C LEU A 81 -19.88 -8.36 -1.10
N PRO A 82 -20.88 -9.17 -0.71
CA PRO A 82 -20.78 -10.62 -0.81
C PRO A 82 -20.60 -11.10 -2.25
N ASN A 83 -19.67 -12.03 -2.48
CA ASN A 83 -19.53 -12.77 -3.73
C ASN A 83 -20.13 -14.17 -3.55
N GLU A 84 -21.19 -14.50 -4.30
CA GLU A 84 -21.90 -15.78 -4.22
C GLU A 84 -21.17 -16.94 -4.92
N GLU A 85 -20.15 -16.62 -5.73
CA GLU A 85 -19.31 -17.60 -6.41
C GLU A 85 -18.25 -18.22 -5.50
N LEU A 86 -17.95 -17.60 -4.36
CA LEU A 86 -17.02 -18.13 -3.36
C LEU A 86 -17.76 -18.36 -2.05
N GLY A 87 -17.26 -19.27 -1.21
CA GLY A 87 -17.85 -19.56 0.10
C GLY A 87 -19.22 -20.26 0.02
N PHE A 88 -19.47 -21.04 -1.04
CA PHE A 88 -20.65 -21.91 -1.15
C PHE A 88 -20.75 -22.83 0.09
N PRO A 89 -21.95 -23.05 0.69
CA PRO A 89 -23.30 -22.75 0.18
C PRO A 89 -23.81 -21.32 0.38
N ALA A 90 -23.09 -20.49 1.15
CA ALA A 90 -23.44 -19.11 1.40
C ALA A 90 -22.76 -18.17 0.38
N ALA A 91 -21.86 -17.30 0.85
CA ALA A 91 -21.10 -16.38 0.03
C ALA A 91 -19.81 -15.96 0.76
N GLN A 92 -18.79 -15.54 0.01
CA GLN A 92 -17.62 -14.88 0.56
C GLN A 92 -17.94 -13.40 0.78
N ASN A 93 -17.74 -12.91 2.01
CA ASN A 93 -17.89 -11.50 2.32
C ASN A 93 -16.59 -10.90 2.89
N LEU A 94 -15.77 -10.33 1.99
CA LEU A 94 -14.48 -9.72 2.36
C LEU A 94 -14.63 -8.44 3.18
N PHE A 95 -15.84 -7.93 3.43
CA PHE A 95 -16.06 -6.90 4.43
C PHE A 95 -15.57 -7.32 5.83
N PHE A 96 -15.63 -8.62 6.15
CA PHE A 96 -15.17 -9.15 7.43
C PHE A 96 -13.68 -9.48 7.47
N ALA A 97 -13.04 -9.51 6.31
CA ALA A 97 -11.61 -9.68 6.11
C ALA A 97 -11.08 -8.46 5.35
N PRO A 98 -10.96 -7.27 5.97
CA PRO A 98 -10.61 -6.04 5.28
C PRO A 98 -9.12 -6.04 4.88
N LEU A 99 -8.80 -6.86 3.89
CA LEU A 99 -7.48 -7.13 3.33
C LEU A 99 -7.02 -6.00 2.39
N PHE A 100 -7.98 -5.21 1.89
CA PHE A 100 -7.75 -4.05 1.03
C PHE A 100 -8.50 -2.83 1.55
N ASP A 101 -8.02 -1.65 1.13
CA ASP A 101 -8.60 -0.37 1.53
C ASP A 101 -9.64 0.16 0.52
N PRO A 102 -10.50 1.12 0.93
CA PRO A 102 -11.50 1.71 0.04
C PRO A 102 -10.96 2.29 -1.27
N TRP A 103 -9.76 2.89 -1.30
CA TRP A 103 -9.20 3.41 -2.54
C TRP A 103 -8.78 2.28 -3.48
N SER A 104 -8.19 1.22 -2.91
CA SER A 104 -7.86 0.01 -3.66
C SER A 104 -9.12 -0.67 -4.21
N ALA A 105 -10.19 -0.80 -3.42
CA ALA A 105 -11.46 -1.37 -3.88
C ALA A 105 -12.05 -0.60 -5.09
N VAL A 106 -12.06 0.73 -5.02
CA VAL A 106 -12.51 1.59 -6.13
C VAL A 106 -11.62 1.43 -7.36
N LEU A 107 -10.29 1.41 -7.18
CA LEU A 107 -9.35 1.27 -8.28
C LEU A 107 -9.50 -0.08 -8.97
N VAL A 108 -9.53 -1.18 -8.22
CA VAL A 108 -9.66 -2.53 -8.78
C VAL A 108 -10.99 -2.69 -9.51
N SER A 109 -12.10 -2.26 -8.91
CA SER A 109 -13.41 -2.31 -9.59
C SER A 109 -13.40 -1.50 -10.89
N GLY A 110 -12.70 -0.36 -10.91
CA GLY A 110 -12.54 0.44 -12.13
C GLY A 110 -11.64 -0.23 -13.19
N LEU A 111 -10.61 -0.96 -12.75
CA LEU A 111 -9.73 -1.73 -13.63
C LEU A 111 -10.45 -2.93 -14.26
N ALA A 112 -11.30 -3.61 -13.48
CA ALA A 112 -12.09 -4.74 -13.97
C ALA A 112 -13.05 -4.37 -15.12
N LEU A 113 -13.48 -3.10 -15.22
CA LEU A 113 -14.32 -2.64 -16.34
C LEU A 113 -13.59 -2.56 -17.68
N VAL A 114 -12.26 -2.54 -17.69
CA VAL A 114 -11.45 -2.27 -18.89
C VAL A 114 -10.38 -3.33 -19.17
N LEU A 115 -10.07 -4.19 -18.20
CA LEU A 115 -9.08 -5.25 -18.32
C LEU A 115 -9.75 -6.62 -18.52
N PRO A 116 -9.06 -7.59 -19.13
CA PRO A 116 -9.66 -8.88 -19.50
C PRO A 116 -10.12 -9.73 -18.31
N ASP A 117 -9.32 -9.78 -17.24
CA ASP A 117 -9.54 -10.70 -16.11
C ASP A 117 -8.83 -10.19 -14.84
N GLY A 118 -9.03 -10.91 -13.72
CA GLY A 118 -8.41 -10.61 -12.43
C GLY A 118 -6.88 -10.67 -12.44
N VAL A 119 -6.27 -11.50 -13.29
CA VAL A 119 -4.82 -11.63 -13.42
C VAL A 119 -4.22 -10.35 -14.00
N TRP A 120 -4.78 -9.87 -15.11
CA TRP A 120 -4.44 -8.58 -15.67
C TRP A 120 -4.66 -7.45 -14.67
N ALA A 121 -5.79 -7.47 -13.95
CA ALA A 121 -6.14 -6.42 -13.01
C ALA A 121 -5.10 -6.27 -11.88
N LEU A 122 -4.63 -7.38 -11.28
CA LEU A 122 -3.61 -7.34 -10.23
C LEU A 122 -2.26 -6.87 -10.78
N ASN A 123 -1.83 -7.40 -11.93
CA ASN A 123 -0.54 -7.06 -12.53
C ASN A 123 -0.49 -5.58 -12.95
N VAL A 124 -1.57 -5.05 -13.52
CA VAL A 124 -1.68 -3.62 -13.85
C VAL A 124 -1.76 -2.75 -12.60
N TYR A 125 -2.49 -3.18 -11.56
CA TYR A 125 -2.55 -2.48 -10.28
C TYR A 125 -1.15 -2.31 -9.66
N ASN A 126 -0.33 -3.37 -9.69
CA ASN A 126 1.05 -3.34 -9.20
C ASN A 126 1.91 -2.31 -9.95
N LEU A 127 1.72 -2.14 -11.26
CA LEU A 127 2.41 -1.11 -12.03
C LEU A 127 1.87 0.30 -11.75
N LEU A 128 0.56 0.45 -11.54
CA LEU A 128 -0.07 1.72 -11.19
C LEU A 128 0.36 2.22 -9.80
N ALA A 129 0.73 1.33 -8.88
CA ALA A 129 1.29 1.70 -7.59
C ALA A 129 2.57 2.57 -7.72
N PHE A 130 3.45 2.26 -8.69
CA PHE A 130 4.61 3.10 -9.01
C PHE A 130 4.20 4.46 -9.56
N VAL A 131 3.16 4.51 -10.40
CA VAL A 131 2.64 5.76 -10.98
C VAL A 131 2.08 6.66 -9.90
N GLY A 132 1.18 6.15 -9.05
CA GLY A 132 0.56 6.88 -7.96
C GLY A 132 1.60 7.41 -6.98
N THR A 133 2.55 6.56 -6.58
CA THR A 133 3.62 6.92 -5.66
C THR A 133 4.55 7.99 -6.23
N GLY A 134 5.01 7.85 -7.49
CA GLY A 134 5.85 8.87 -8.13
C GLY A 134 5.13 10.21 -8.28
N ALA A 135 3.85 10.19 -8.62
CA ALA A 135 3.04 11.40 -8.76
C ALA A 135 2.85 12.12 -7.42
N THR A 136 2.45 11.42 -6.35
CA THR A 136 2.25 12.07 -5.04
C THR A 136 3.56 12.47 -4.37
N ALA A 137 4.64 11.71 -4.58
CA ALA A 137 5.99 12.09 -4.15
C ALA A 137 6.44 13.40 -4.80
N TYR A 138 6.20 13.57 -6.10
CA TYR A 138 6.46 14.84 -6.79
C TYR A 138 5.69 15.99 -6.12
N LEU A 139 4.40 15.81 -5.82
CA LEU A 139 3.58 16.83 -5.15
C LEU A 139 4.13 17.18 -3.76
N PHE A 140 4.58 16.19 -2.97
CA PHE A 140 5.24 16.41 -1.68
C PHE A 140 6.51 17.25 -1.83
N PHE A 141 7.43 16.87 -2.72
CA PHE A 141 8.68 17.60 -2.94
C PHE A 141 8.44 19.01 -3.51
N ARG A 142 7.35 19.21 -4.26
CA ARG A 142 6.89 20.54 -4.67
C ARG A 142 6.28 21.33 -3.51
N GLY A 143 5.61 20.67 -2.56
CA GLY A 143 5.17 21.24 -1.29
C GLY A 143 6.35 21.75 -0.44
N LEU A 144 7.51 21.09 -0.52
CA LEU A 144 8.79 21.59 0.02
C LEU A 144 9.41 22.72 -0.79
N ARG A 145 8.72 23.22 -1.83
CA ARG A 145 9.15 24.30 -2.72
C ARG A 145 10.49 24.06 -3.42
N LEU A 146 10.86 22.80 -3.62
CA LEU A 146 12.08 22.41 -4.34
C LEU A 146 11.96 22.72 -5.84
N HIS A 147 13.08 22.86 -6.54
CA HIS A 147 13.05 23.03 -7.99
C HIS A 147 12.42 21.81 -8.67
N ARG A 148 11.64 22.04 -9.75
CA ARG A 148 10.91 20.99 -10.50
C ARG A 148 11.77 19.78 -10.85
N ALA A 149 12.98 20.01 -11.37
CA ALA A 149 13.91 18.93 -11.72
C ALA A 149 14.33 18.10 -10.49
N THR A 150 14.62 18.76 -9.36
CA THR A 150 14.93 18.09 -8.10
C THR A 150 13.73 17.28 -7.63
N SER A 151 12.53 17.84 -7.70
CA SER A 151 11.29 17.16 -7.31
C SER A 151 11.01 15.91 -8.16
N VAL A 152 11.22 15.98 -9.48
CA VAL A 152 11.04 14.80 -10.36
C VAL A 152 12.05 13.71 -10.01
N VAL A 153 13.33 14.05 -9.92
CA VAL A 153 14.38 13.05 -9.65
C VAL A 153 14.16 12.38 -8.30
N VAL A 154 13.94 13.15 -7.24
CA VAL A 154 13.77 12.58 -5.89
C VAL A 154 12.43 11.84 -5.76
N ALA A 155 11.38 12.26 -6.49
CA ALA A 155 10.12 11.50 -6.55
C ALA A 155 10.30 10.12 -7.19
N VAL A 156 11.02 10.05 -8.31
CA VAL A 156 11.32 8.78 -8.98
C VAL A 156 12.18 7.90 -8.06
N VAL A 157 13.23 8.45 -7.44
CA VAL A 157 14.08 7.74 -6.46
C VAL A 157 13.27 7.17 -5.29
N PHE A 158 12.22 7.86 -4.84
CA PHE A 158 11.34 7.39 -3.77
C PHE A 158 10.34 6.30 -4.24
N ALA A 159 9.83 6.45 -5.46
CA ALA A 159 8.83 5.53 -6.00
C ALA A 159 9.41 4.16 -6.39
N VAL A 160 10.69 4.12 -6.77
CA VAL A 160 11.39 2.88 -7.17
C VAL A 160 12.36 2.37 -6.10
N LEU A 161 12.12 2.71 -4.82
CA LEU A 161 12.91 2.16 -3.73
C LEU A 161 12.82 0.62 -3.69
N PRO A 162 13.90 -0.08 -3.28
CA PRO A 162 13.87 -1.54 -3.16
C PRO A 162 12.73 -2.06 -2.27
N TYR A 163 12.30 -1.28 -1.27
CA TYR A 163 11.08 -1.53 -0.49
C TYR A 163 9.87 -1.89 -1.37
N HIS A 164 9.62 -1.17 -2.47
CA HIS A 164 8.48 -1.42 -3.35
C HIS A 164 8.54 -2.83 -3.94
N PHE A 165 9.69 -3.18 -4.53
CA PHE A 165 9.92 -4.49 -5.14
C PHE A 165 9.87 -5.62 -4.11
N VAL A 166 10.44 -5.41 -2.92
CA VAL A 166 10.40 -6.40 -1.84
C VAL A 166 8.97 -6.65 -1.36
N GLN A 167 8.15 -5.61 -1.20
CA GLN A 167 6.75 -5.82 -0.78
C GLN A 167 5.94 -6.56 -1.84
N LEU A 168 6.16 -6.29 -3.12
CA LEU A 168 5.55 -7.05 -4.21
C LEU A 168 6.07 -8.50 -4.23
N ALA A 169 7.36 -8.70 -3.99
CA ALA A 169 7.94 -10.03 -3.94
C ALA A 169 7.47 -10.87 -2.74
N LEU A 170 6.96 -10.22 -1.69
CA LEU A 170 6.33 -10.84 -0.53
C LEU A 170 4.81 -11.02 -0.68
N GLY A 171 4.22 -10.68 -1.83
CA GLY A 171 2.78 -10.83 -2.05
C GLY A 171 1.94 -9.76 -1.37
N HIS A 172 2.51 -8.57 -1.11
CA HIS A 172 1.82 -7.45 -0.44
C HIS A 172 1.52 -6.27 -1.38
N PRO A 173 0.67 -6.41 -2.41
CA PRO A 173 0.39 -5.35 -3.39
C PRO A 173 -0.21 -4.09 -2.77
N PHE A 174 -1.11 -4.22 -1.79
CA PHE A 174 -1.71 -3.05 -1.11
C PHE A 174 -0.70 -2.28 -0.25
N LEU A 175 0.32 -2.96 0.29
CA LEU A 175 1.41 -2.33 1.02
C LEU A 175 2.45 -1.73 0.04
N ALA A 176 2.72 -2.38 -1.07
CA ALA A 176 3.54 -1.78 -2.13
C ALA A 176 2.90 -0.49 -2.69
N ASN A 177 1.57 -0.35 -2.61
CA ASN A 177 0.85 0.84 -3.03
C ASN A 177 0.86 1.98 -1.97
N TYR A 178 2.05 2.51 -1.66
CA TYR A 178 2.26 3.55 -0.63
C TYR A 178 2.11 5.00 -1.13
N TRP A 179 1.27 5.24 -2.13
CA TRP A 179 1.01 6.57 -2.71
C TRP A 179 0.52 7.62 -1.69
N ALA A 180 -0.05 7.19 -0.57
CA ALA A 180 -0.52 8.06 0.50
C ALA A 180 0.60 8.56 1.43
N VAL A 181 1.76 7.90 1.47
CA VAL A 181 2.89 8.29 2.34
C VAL A 181 3.40 9.71 1.99
N PRO A 182 3.58 10.09 0.72
CA PRO A 182 3.83 11.49 0.35
C PRO A 182 2.75 12.48 0.80
N LEU A 183 1.48 12.09 0.79
CA LEU A 183 0.37 12.95 1.21
C LEU A 183 0.35 13.17 2.72
N LEU A 184 0.72 12.15 3.52
CA LEU A 184 1.04 12.30 4.93
C LEU A 184 2.14 13.37 5.13
N GLY A 185 3.19 13.35 4.30
CA GLY A 185 4.23 14.37 4.32
C GLY A 185 3.68 15.79 4.07
N LEU A 186 2.71 15.95 3.17
CA LEU A 186 2.02 17.23 2.96
C LEU A 186 1.17 17.62 4.17
N LEU A 187 0.47 16.67 4.81
CA LEU A 187 -0.29 16.93 6.04
C LEU A 187 0.63 17.39 7.18
N VAL A 188 1.83 16.82 7.31
CA VAL A 188 2.86 17.30 8.27
C VAL A 188 3.16 18.78 8.03
N LEU A 189 3.31 19.22 6.78
CA LEU A 189 3.56 20.62 6.45
C LEU A 189 2.35 21.54 6.74
N VAL A 190 1.14 21.08 6.42
CA VAL A 190 -0.11 21.80 6.72
C VAL A 190 -0.30 21.99 8.23
N VAL A 191 -0.05 20.95 9.00
CA VAL A 191 -0.14 20.97 10.47
C VAL A 191 0.99 21.75 11.12
N ALA A 192 2.18 21.78 10.52
CA ALA A 192 3.25 22.69 10.94
C ALA A 192 2.87 24.16 10.74
N GLY A 193 2.10 24.46 9.68
CA GLY A 193 1.55 25.79 9.40
C GLY A 193 2.60 26.84 9.05
N GLY A 194 2.21 28.11 9.18
CA GLY A 194 3.13 29.23 8.96
C GLY A 194 3.71 29.22 7.55
N ARG A 195 5.05 29.31 7.45
CA ARG A 195 5.76 29.24 6.17
C ARG A 195 5.93 27.80 5.67
N ALA A 196 5.73 26.80 6.54
CA ALA A 196 5.79 25.41 6.16
C ALA A 196 4.56 24.95 5.36
N ASP A 197 3.39 25.53 5.61
CA ASP A 197 2.15 25.19 4.89
C ASP A 197 2.29 25.52 3.39
N PRO A 198 2.21 24.50 2.50
CA PRO A 198 2.41 24.69 1.06
C PRO A 198 1.27 25.48 0.41
N PHE A 199 0.10 25.56 1.06
CA PHE A 199 -1.07 26.26 0.54
C PHE A 199 -1.22 27.67 1.09
N ALA A 200 -0.42 28.09 2.08
CA ALA A 200 -0.57 29.36 2.78
C ALA A 200 -0.64 30.58 1.84
N GLU A 201 0.32 30.70 0.91
CA GLU A 201 0.36 31.82 -0.05
C GLU A 201 -0.86 31.81 -0.99
N TRP A 202 -1.30 30.63 -1.42
CA TRP A 202 -2.48 30.48 -2.28
C TRP A 202 -3.78 30.82 -1.52
N ILE A 203 -3.87 30.45 -0.26
CA ILE A 203 -4.98 30.80 0.64
C ILE A 203 -5.02 32.32 0.86
N ASP A 204 -3.89 32.94 1.17
CA ASP A 204 -3.81 34.37 1.50
C ASP A 204 -4.04 35.30 0.31
N SER A 205 -3.71 34.85 -0.91
CA SER A 205 -4.02 35.56 -2.15
C SER A 205 -5.52 35.60 -2.52
N ALA A 206 -6.40 34.97 -1.75
CA ALA A 206 -7.84 35.00 -2.01
C ALA A 206 -8.46 36.37 -1.72
N GLY A 207 -9.17 36.93 -2.71
CA GLY A 207 -9.83 38.23 -2.61
C GLY A 207 -11.10 38.28 -1.75
N SER A 208 -11.61 37.15 -1.27
CA SER A 208 -12.80 37.08 -0.41
C SER A 208 -12.66 36.06 0.71
N ARG A 209 -13.37 36.26 1.83
CA ARG A 209 -13.34 35.36 2.99
C ARG A 209 -13.88 33.96 2.65
N ARG A 210 -14.93 33.87 1.82
CA ARG A 210 -15.50 32.60 1.35
C ARG A 210 -14.49 31.82 0.50
N LEU A 211 -13.82 32.49 -0.44
CA LEU A 211 -12.80 31.84 -1.27
C LEU A 211 -11.59 31.40 -0.44
N ARG A 212 -11.16 32.21 0.54
CA ARG A 212 -10.09 31.84 1.47
C ARG A 212 -10.45 30.58 2.26
N LEU A 213 -11.69 30.48 2.74
CA LEU A 213 -12.19 29.30 3.43
C LEU A 213 -12.20 28.07 2.51
N ALA A 214 -12.71 28.21 1.28
CA ALA A 214 -12.72 27.13 0.30
C ALA A 214 -11.31 26.64 -0.06
N ARG A 215 -10.38 27.57 -0.33
CA ARG A 215 -8.96 27.25 -0.61
C ARG A 215 -8.24 26.59 0.58
N ARG A 216 -8.82 26.65 1.77
CA ARG A 216 -8.29 25.99 2.96
C ARG A 216 -8.93 24.63 3.20
N LEU A 217 -10.25 24.54 3.07
CA LEU A 217 -11.00 23.31 3.29
C LEU A 217 -10.75 22.28 2.20
N VAL A 218 -10.68 22.68 0.92
CA VAL A 218 -10.51 21.74 -0.20
C VAL A 218 -9.22 20.91 -0.06
N PRO A 219 -8.00 21.49 0.03
CA PRO A 219 -6.80 20.68 0.17
C PRO A 219 -6.77 19.91 1.50
N LEU A 220 -7.32 20.46 2.58
CA LEU A 220 -7.42 19.77 3.87
C LEU A 220 -8.27 18.50 3.76
N LEU A 221 -9.50 18.61 3.25
CA LEU A 221 -10.41 17.48 3.11
C LEU A 221 -9.85 16.44 2.13
N LEU A 222 -9.31 16.89 0.98
CA LEU A 222 -8.72 15.99 0.00
C LEU A 222 -7.54 15.21 0.58
N LEU A 223 -6.60 15.88 1.25
CA LEU A 223 -5.46 15.19 1.85
C LEU A 223 -5.89 14.26 2.98
N CYS A 224 -6.75 14.73 3.89
CA CYS A 224 -7.21 13.90 5.00
C CYS A 224 -7.96 12.65 4.54
N TRP A 225 -8.90 12.77 3.58
CA TRP A 225 -9.64 11.61 3.07
C TRP A 225 -8.77 10.69 2.21
N ALA A 226 -7.90 11.25 1.39
CA ALA A 226 -6.93 10.47 0.62
C ALA A 226 -6.04 9.62 1.55
N THR A 227 -5.62 10.14 2.70
CA THR A 227 -4.80 9.39 3.67
C THR A 227 -5.59 8.54 4.66
N ALA A 228 -6.83 8.92 5.00
CA ALA A 228 -7.61 8.21 6.00
C ALA A 228 -8.07 6.86 5.47
N PHE A 229 -8.58 6.82 4.24
CA PHE A 229 -9.15 5.62 3.62
C PHE A 229 -8.13 4.73 2.91
N THR A 230 -6.86 4.77 3.33
CA THR A 230 -5.83 3.85 2.82
C THR A 230 -5.78 2.60 3.68
N GLN A 231 -4.86 1.69 3.36
CA GLN A 231 -4.60 0.51 4.19
C GLN A 231 -4.12 0.89 5.61
N SER A 232 -4.21 -0.07 6.53
CA SER A 232 -4.14 0.13 7.99
C SER A 232 -2.84 0.76 8.48
N TYR A 233 -1.70 0.35 7.93
CA TYR A 233 -0.41 0.92 8.30
C TYR A 233 -0.34 2.42 7.96
N TYR A 234 -0.77 2.83 6.76
CA TYR A 234 -0.57 4.20 6.30
C TYR A 234 -1.47 5.23 6.99
N PHE A 235 -2.73 4.88 7.27
CA PHE A 235 -3.57 5.81 8.05
C PHE A 235 -3.11 5.88 9.52
N VAL A 236 -2.62 4.77 10.11
CA VAL A 236 -2.07 4.77 11.47
C VAL A 236 -0.80 5.59 11.52
N PHE A 237 0.12 5.40 10.57
CA PHE A 237 1.35 6.18 10.48
C PHE A 237 1.04 7.67 10.29
N ALA A 238 0.02 8.00 9.50
CA ALA A 238 -0.45 9.38 9.35
C ALA A 238 -0.96 9.95 10.67
N ALA A 239 -1.83 9.24 11.38
CA ALA A 239 -2.35 9.66 12.68
C ALA A 239 -1.22 9.92 13.69
N LEU A 240 -0.24 9.01 13.78
CA LEU A 240 0.89 9.12 14.70
C LEU A 240 1.81 10.30 14.36
N VAL A 241 2.26 10.40 13.10
CA VAL A 241 3.25 11.39 12.68
C VAL A 241 2.64 12.80 12.63
N VAL A 242 1.46 12.94 12.02
CA VAL A 242 0.77 14.23 11.93
C VAL A 242 0.31 14.68 13.33
N GLY A 243 -0.19 13.75 14.15
CA GLY A 243 -0.55 14.00 15.54
C GLY A 243 0.63 14.47 16.39
N ALA A 244 1.82 13.89 16.20
CA ALA A 244 3.00 14.31 16.95
C ALA A 244 3.51 15.70 16.56
N VAL A 245 3.51 16.04 15.27
CA VAL A 245 3.84 17.39 14.81
C VAL A 245 2.82 18.40 15.34
N TRP A 246 1.53 18.06 15.33
CA TRP A 246 0.48 18.85 15.97
C TRP A 246 0.73 19.05 17.47
N PHE A 247 1.10 17.99 18.19
CA PHE A 247 1.36 18.05 19.62
C PHE A 247 2.55 18.95 19.97
N VAL A 248 3.66 18.83 19.24
CA VAL A 248 4.81 19.74 19.40
C VAL A 248 4.39 21.19 19.15
N ARG A 249 3.59 21.42 18.11
CA ARG A 249 3.08 22.77 17.81
C ARG A 249 2.12 23.28 18.88
N LEU A 250 1.30 22.41 19.48
CA LEU A 250 0.43 22.73 20.61
C LEU A 250 1.26 23.20 21.82
N VAL A 251 2.33 22.48 22.15
CA VAL A 251 3.26 22.85 23.23
C VAL A 251 3.91 24.21 22.96
N VAL A 252 4.38 24.43 21.71
CA VAL A 252 4.94 25.73 21.31
C VAL A 252 3.91 26.84 21.45
N ALA A 253 2.68 26.64 20.95
CA ALA A 253 1.60 27.62 21.03
C ALA A 253 1.17 27.92 22.48
N ALA A 254 1.24 26.93 23.37
CA ALA A 254 0.99 27.12 24.80
C ALA A 254 2.08 27.99 25.43
N ALA A 255 3.35 27.70 25.13
CA ALA A 255 4.49 28.44 25.65
C ALA A 255 4.56 29.89 25.14
N THR A 256 4.24 30.12 23.87
CA THR A 256 4.24 31.46 23.24
C THR A 256 2.90 32.18 23.33
N ARG A 257 1.88 31.54 23.92
CA ARG A 257 0.48 32.02 24.00
C ARG A 257 -0.16 32.34 22.65
N THR A 258 0.27 31.67 21.56
CA THR A 258 -0.26 31.87 20.20
C THR A 258 -1.40 30.93 19.84
N TRP A 259 -2.38 30.73 20.73
CA TRP A 259 -3.47 29.76 20.55
C TRP A 259 -4.27 29.92 19.25
N ARG A 260 -4.42 31.15 18.74
CA ARG A 260 -5.12 31.43 17.49
C ARG A 260 -4.50 30.73 16.28
N SER A 261 -3.20 30.42 16.32
CA SER A 261 -2.50 29.74 15.22
C SER A 261 -2.83 28.24 15.15
N MET A 262 -3.42 27.67 16.21
CA MET A 262 -3.73 26.23 16.30
C MET A 262 -5.06 25.82 15.69
N LEU A 263 -5.94 26.76 15.32
CA LEU A 263 -7.27 26.42 14.78
C LEU A 263 -7.19 25.42 13.62
N TRP A 264 -6.43 25.74 12.57
CA TRP A 264 -6.37 24.92 11.36
C TRP A 264 -5.58 23.63 11.50
N PRO A 265 -4.45 23.59 12.24
CA PRO A 265 -3.81 22.34 12.63
C PRO A 265 -4.75 21.39 13.35
N THR A 266 -5.47 21.89 14.35
CA THR A 266 -6.42 21.08 15.13
C THR A 266 -7.59 20.62 14.27
N VAL A 267 -8.13 21.46 13.38
CA VAL A 267 -9.17 21.03 12.42
C VAL A 267 -8.63 19.96 11.47
N THR A 268 -7.40 20.08 10.98
CA THR A 268 -6.78 19.09 10.07
C THR A 268 -6.65 17.74 10.75
N VAL A 269 -6.05 17.70 11.96
CA VAL A 269 -5.93 16.46 12.75
C VAL A 269 -7.30 15.91 13.14
N GLY A 270 -8.23 16.78 13.56
CA GLY A 270 -9.58 16.38 13.92
C GLY A 270 -10.33 15.73 12.77
N VAL A 271 -10.24 16.29 11.55
CA VAL A 271 -10.84 15.69 10.34
C VAL A 271 -10.17 14.36 9.99
N LEU A 272 -8.83 14.29 10.04
CA LEU A 272 -8.10 13.04 9.78
C LEU A 272 -8.56 11.92 10.73
N LEU A 273 -8.54 12.19 12.05
CA LEU A 273 -8.94 11.22 13.06
C LEU A 273 -10.42 10.88 13.00
N ALA A 274 -11.29 11.85 12.68
CA ALA A 274 -12.72 11.60 12.50
C ALA A 274 -12.99 10.70 11.28
N SER A 275 -12.27 10.90 10.18
CA SER A 275 -12.38 10.03 8.99
C SER A 275 -11.88 8.62 9.25
N ILE A 276 -10.73 8.47 9.92
CA ILE A 276 -10.22 7.15 10.34
C ILE A 276 -11.22 6.47 11.29
N GLY A 277 -11.73 7.20 12.30
CA GLY A 277 -12.71 6.69 13.25
C GLY A 277 -14.02 6.26 12.58
N ALA A 278 -14.50 7.03 11.58
CA ALA A 278 -15.68 6.67 10.81
C ALA A 278 -15.46 5.40 9.98
N GLN A 279 -14.30 5.27 9.32
CA GLN A 279 -13.95 4.04 8.58
C GLN A 279 -13.91 2.82 9.51
N LEU A 280 -13.21 2.92 10.65
CA LEU A 280 -13.11 1.84 11.61
C LEU A 280 -14.46 1.48 12.22
N ALA A 281 -15.33 2.47 12.47
CA ALA A 281 -16.68 2.23 12.96
C ALA A 281 -17.52 1.44 11.94
N VAL A 282 -17.40 1.78 10.64
CA VAL A 282 -18.07 1.03 9.57
C VAL A 282 -17.52 -0.40 9.49
N LEU A 283 -16.19 -0.59 9.42
CA LEU A 283 -15.58 -1.92 9.35
C LEU A 283 -15.79 -2.79 10.62
N SER A 284 -16.25 -2.17 11.71
CA SER A 284 -16.60 -2.87 12.96
C SER A 284 -18.03 -3.42 12.97
N LEU A 285 -18.87 -3.11 11.98
CA LEU A 285 -20.20 -3.69 11.84
C LEU A 285 -20.12 -5.21 11.63
N ASP A 286 -21.03 -5.96 12.25
CA ASP A 286 -21.13 -7.42 12.13
C ASP A 286 -22.10 -7.87 11.02
N LEU A 287 -23.05 -7.00 10.64
CA LEU A 287 -24.08 -7.23 9.62
C LEU A 287 -24.87 -8.53 9.84
N ASP A 288 -25.10 -8.90 11.11
CA ASP A 288 -25.75 -10.16 11.52
C ASP A 288 -25.05 -11.45 11.01
N GLU A 289 -23.81 -11.34 10.51
CA GLU A 289 -23.06 -12.43 9.89
C GLU A 289 -21.79 -12.77 10.68
N ARG A 290 -21.06 -11.77 11.19
CA ARG A 290 -19.80 -11.95 11.93
C ARG A 290 -20.01 -12.09 13.45
N PHE A 291 -19.54 -13.19 14.03
CA PHE A 291 -19.55 -13.41 15.49
C PHE A 291 -18.16 -13.41 16.12
N ALA A 292 -17.09 -13.55 15.32
CA ALA A 292 -15.71 -13.41 15.79
C ALA A 292 -14.92 -12.42 14.92
N LYS A 293 -13.93 -11.74 15.51
CA LYS A 293 -13.10 -10.78 14.77
C LYS A 293 -12.03 -11.51 13.95
N TYR A 294 -11.75 -10.96 12.78
CA TYR A 294 -10.66 -11.42 11.90
C TYR A 294 -9.30 -11.53 12.61
N PHE A 295 -8.88 -10.49 13.35
CA PHE A 295 -7.56 -10.44 14.01
C PHE A 295 -7.57 -10.89 15.48
N ALA A 296 -8.25 -11.99 15.81
CA ALA A 296 -8.41 -12.41 17.21
C ALA A 296 -7.17 -13.04 17.89
N GLY A 297 -6.08 -13.30 17.15
CA GLY A 297 -4.91 -14.05 17.66
C GLY A 297 -3.62 -13.25 17.91
N ARG A 298 -3.59 -11.95 17.61
CA ARG A 298 -2.34 -11.15 17.64
C ARG A 298 -1.86 -10.87 19.06
N THR A 299 -0.56 -11.02 19.28
CA THR A 299 0.09 -10.75 20.57
C THR A 299 0.95 -9.49 20.53
N PRO A 300 1.11 -8.76 21.66
CA PRO A 300 2.03 -7.62 21.72
C PRO A 300 3.48 -7.97 21.35
N GLN A 301 3.90 -9.22 21.56
CA GLN A 301 5.24 -9.71 21.23
C GLN A 301 5.56 -9.59 19.73
N GLU A 302 4.56 -9.70 18.85
CA GLU A 302 4.74 -9.53 17.41
C GLU A 302 5.28 -8.14 17.05
N SER A 303 4.99 -7.11 17.85
CA SER A 303 5.56 -5.77 17.64
C SER A 303 7.06 -5.70 17.87
N GLU A 304 7.62 -6.62 18.65
CA GLU A 304 9.07 -6.76 18.79
C GLU A 304 9.66 -7.56 17.63
N PHE A 305 9.01 -8.67 17.24
CA PHE A 305 9.44 -9.49 16.10
C PHE A 305 9.50 -8.69 14.79
N TYR A 306 8.46 -7.89 14.52
CA TYR A 306 8.35 -7.09 13.31
C TYR A 306 8.73 -5.61 13.54
N GLY A 307 9.46 -5.33 14.61
CA GLY A 307 10.11 -4.04 14.85
C GLY A 307 11.34 -3.84 13.96
N GLY A 308 11.58 -2.62 13.51
CA GLY A 308 12.69 -2.27 12.63
C GLY A 308 14.02 -2.11 13.34
N LYS A 309 15.11 -2.51 12.68
CA LYS A 309 16.48 -2.29 13.16
C LYS A 309 17.05 -1.04 12.50
N ILE A 310 17.64 -0.15 13.31
CA ILE A 310 18.27 1.09 12.79
C ILE A 310 19.35 0.77 11.74
N MET A 311 20.07 -0.34 11.92
CA MET A 311 21.08 -0.79 10.95
C MET A 311 20.50 -1.02 9.55
N ASP A 312 19.27 -1.52 9.45
CA ASP A 312 18.59 -1.79 8.17
C ASP A 312 18.24 -0.49 7.42
N LEU A 313 18.19 0.66 8.10
CA LEU A 313 18.03 1.96 7.45
C LEU A 313 19.33 2.40 6.75
N LEU A 314 20.48 1.98 7.25
CA LEU A 314 21.79 2.40 6.75
C LEU A 314 22.38 1.42 5.72
N LEU A 315 22.04 0.14 5.80
CA LEU A 315 22.51 -0.89 4.88
C LEU A 315 21.63 -0.97 3.62
N PRO A 316 22.17 -0.73 2.40
CA PRO A 316 21.42 -0.86 1.15
C PRO A 316 20.75 -2.23 0.98
N ALA A 317 19.72 -2.32 0.16
CA ALA A 317 18.97 -3.54 -0.04
C ALA A 317 19.85 -4.72 -0.50
N ARG A 318 19.44 -5.95 -0.14
CA ARG A 318 20.07 -7.19 -0.61
C ARG A 318 20.02 -7.35 -2.13
N SER A 319 19.06 -6.67 -2.79
CA SER A 319 18.93 -6.55 -4.24
C SER A 319 19.74 -5.41 -4.85
N SER A 320 20.64 -4.76 -4.10
CA SER A 320 21.44 -3.65 -4.63
C SER A 320 22.25 -4.08 -5.85
N GLY A 321 22.21 -3.28 -6.92
CA GLY A 321 23.04 -3.53 -8.11
C GLY A 321 24.53 -3.31 -7.88
N PHE A 322 24.93 -2.72 -6.74
CA PHE A 322 26.33 -2.66 -6.33
C PHE A 322 26.69 -3.89 -5.50
N ALA A 323 27.40 -4.85 -6.11
CA ALA A 323 27.77 -6.12 -5.47
C ALA A 323 28.42 -5.97 -4.07
N PRO A 324 29.36 -5.02 -3.80
CA PRO A 324 29.91 -4.86 -2.46
C PRO A 324 28.86 -4.46 -1.40
N LEU A 325 27.83 -3.70 -1.79
CA LEU A 325 26.76 -3.28 -0.89
C LEU A 325 25.78 -4.42 -0.62
N SER A 326 25.38 -5.16 -1.66
CA SER A 326 24.51 -6.33 -1.47
C SER A 326 25.20 -7.44 -0.66
N SER A 327 26.50 -7.69 -0.90
CA SER A 327 27.32 -8.59 -0.08
C SER A 327 27.37 -8.19 1.39
N LEU A 328 27.55 -6.89 1.70
CA LEU A 328 27.55 -6.40 3.08
C LEU A 328 26.21 -6.63 3.78
N SER A 329 25.10 -6.37 3.09
CA SER A 329 23.76 -6.58 3.64
C SER A 329 23.41 -8.06 3.80
N ASN A 330 23.88 -8.91 2.90
CA ASN A 330 23.75 -10.36 3.00
C ASN A 330 24.58 -10.93 4.15
N ASP A 331 25.82 -10.44 4.33
CA ASP A 331 26.68 -10.82 5.45
C ASP A 331 26.05 -10.43 6.80
N TYR A 332 25.54 -9.20 6.92
CA TYR A 332 24.83 -8.76 8.12
C TYR A 332 23.58 -9.62 8.40
N ALA A 333 22.79 -9.94 7.37
CA ALA A 333 21.61 -10.79 7.53
C ALA A 333 21.96 -12.24 7.93
N GLY A 334 23.08 -12.78 7.42
CA GLY A 334 23.53 -14.14 7.71
C GLY A 334 24.27 -14.29 9.05
N THR A 335 24.89 -13.23 9.55
CA THR A 335 25.72 -13.27 10.76
C THR A 335 25.03 -12.74 12.01
N THR A 336 23.93 -11.98 11.88
CA THR A 336 23.22 -11.38 13.02
C THR A 336 21.87 -12.06 13.27
N GLY A 337 21.64 -12.49 14.52
CA GLY A 337 20.47 -13.30 14.91
C GLY A 337 19.44 -12.59 15.79
N ILE A 338 19.59 -11.29 16.07
CA ILE A 338 18.81 -10.62 17.12
C ILE A 338 17.30 -10.64 16.80
N LEU A 339 16.91 -10.55 15.52
CA LEU A 339 15.53 -10.74 15.04
C LEU A 339 15.53 -11.20 13.58
N GLN A 340 15.52 -12.50 13.32
CA GLN A 340 15.51 -13.01 11.94
C GLN A 340 14.16 -12.79 11.22
N THR A 341 13.09 -12.58 11.97
CA THR A 341 11.71 -12.41 11.47
C THR A 341 11.35 -10.97 11.13
N SER A 342 12.19 -9.99 11.47
CA SER A 342 11.93 -8.59 11.14
C SER A 342 12.07 -8.35 9.63
N GLU A 343 11.03 -7.81 9.00
CA GLU A 343 11.09 -7.38 7.61
C GLU A 343 12.19 -6.33 7.42
N SER A 344 13.07 -6.56 6.44
CA SER A 344 14.12 -5.59 6.12
C SER A 344 13.51 -4.29 5.60
N ALA A 345 14.03 -3.15 6.08
CA ALA A 345 13.67 -1.83 5.58
C ALA A 345 13.95 -1.65 4.07
N SER A 346 14.81 -2.49 3.47
CA SER A 346 15.09 -2.53 2.03
C SER A 346 15.38 -1.14 1.46
N THR A 347 16.33 -0.45 2.09
CA THR A 347 16.72 0.93 1.77
C THR A 347 17.59 1.01 0.51
N ALA A 348 17.74 2.22 -0.02
CA ALA A 348 18.68 2.52 -1.11
C ALA A 348 19.85 3.35 -0.60
N LEU A 349 21.02 3.28 -1.26
CA LEU A 349 22.21 4.06 -0.92
C LEU A 349 21.92 5.56 -0.80
N VAL A 350 21.14 6.12 -1.73
CA VAL A 350 20.75 7.54 -1.71
C VAL A 350 19.92 7.86 -0.46
N VAL A 351 19.08 6.95 -0.02
CA VAL A 351 18.26 7.09 1.20
C VAL A 351 19.11 6.92 2.46
N SER A 352 20.06 5.98 2.47
CA SER A 352 21.03 5.82 3.57
C SER A 352 21.82 7.12 3.81
N VAL A 353 22.28 7.76 2.74
CA VAL A 353 22.90 9.10 2.82
C VAL A 353 21.91 10.14 3.35
N ALA A 354 20.65 10.12 2.89
CA ALA A 354 19.62 11.02 3.38
C ALA A 354 19.33 10.85 4.88
N TYR A 355 19.39 9.62 5.41
CA TYR A 355 19.27 9.35 6.84
C TYR A 355 20.40 9.98 7.65
N VAL A 356 21.64 9.88 7.17
CA VAL A 356 22.77 10.56 7.80
C VAL A 356 22.57 12.08 7.78
N VAL A 357 22.10 12.64 6.66
CA VAL A 357 21.85 14.08 6.53
C VAL A 357 20.78 14.55 7.51
N ILE A 358 19.63 13.86 7.60
CA ILE A 358 18.57 14.28 8.53
C ILE A 358 18.99 14.13 9.99
N VAL A 359 19.76 13.10 10.36
CA VAL A 359 20.32 12.97 11.72
C VAL A 359 21.28 14.12 12.03
N VAL A 360 22.18 14.46 11.11
CA VAL A 360 23.09 15.61 11.27
C VAL A 360 22.30 16.91 11.40
N VAL A 361 21.24 17.11 10.61
CA VAL A 361 20.37 18.28 10.70
C VAL A 361 19.63 18.34 12.03
N VAL A 362 19.09 17.21 12.53
CA VAL A 362 18.45 17.12 13.85
C VAL A 362 19.44 17.53 14.94
N LEU A 363 20.64 16.95 14.97
CA LEU A 363 21.67 17.28 15.95
C LEU A 363 22.12 18.74 15.84
N ALA A 364 22.34 19.24 14.62
CA ALA A 364 22.71 20.64 14.40
C ALA A 364 21.62 21.61 14.88
N ARG A 365 20.33 21.27 14.72
CA ARG A 365 19.22 22.08 15.23
C ARG A 365 19.12 22.05 16.75
N LEU A 366 19.43 20.93 17.39
CA LEU A 366 19.45 20.80 18.85
C LEU A 366 20.61 21.61 19.47
N LEU A 367 21.76 21.66 18.80
CA LEU A 367 22.96 22.35 19.27
C LEU A 367 23.05 23.81 18.81
N ALA A 368 22.26 24.22 17.82
CA ALA A 368 22.29 25.58 17.29
C ALA A 368 21.92 26.59 18.39
N PRO A 369 22.70 27.69 18.55
CA PRO A 369 22.34 28.77 19.45
C PRO A 369 20.95 29.30 19.11
N ARG A 370 20.10 29.45 20.13
CA ARG A 370 18.79 30.11 19.97
C ARG A 370 19.02 31.54 19.50
N ARG A 371 18.88 31.80 18.20
CA ARG A 371 19.00 33.15 17.64
C ARG A 371 17.80 33.98 18.07
N ASN A 372 18.06 35.22 18.44
CA ASN A 372 17.02 36.17 18.84
C ASN A 372 16.19 36.54 17.58
N PRO A 373 14.86 36.30 17.56
CA PRO A 373 14.02 36.52 16.39
C PRO A 373 14.07 37.95 15.82
N ASP A 374 14.41 38.95 16.64
CA ASP A 374 14.41 40.36 16.26
C ASP A 374 15.63 40.82 15.42
N THR A 375 16.62 39.95 15.15
CA THR A 375 17.86 40.33 14.41
C THR A 375 18.08 39.58 13.09
N ALA A 376 17.13 38.73 12.67
CA ALA A 376 17.31 37.85 11.52
C ALA A 376 16.65 38.41 10.24
N GLU A 377 17.16 39.53 9.72
CA GLU A 377 16.70 40.07 8.43
C GLU A 377 17.34 39.39 7.20
N ASP A 378 18.45 38.66 7.33
CA ASP A 378 19.16 38.13 6.15
C ASP A 378 19.24 36.59 6.11
N ALA A 379 18.32 36.03 5.32
CA ALA A 379 18.19 34.65 4.84
C ALA A 379 17.98 33.53 5.91
N PRO A 380 16.84 32.80 5.90
CA PRO A 380 16.70 31.61 6.74
C PRO A 380 17.64 30.52 6.19
N GLY A 381 18.74 30.26 6.91
CA GLY A 381 19.55 29.07 6.67
C GLY A 381 18.70 27.80 6.86
N LEU A 382 19.11 26.68 6.27
CA LEU A 382 18.41 25.38 6.32
C LEU A 382 17.91 25.01 7.73
N LEU A 383 18.72 25.29 8.76
CA LEU A 383 18.41 24.98 10.17
C LEU A 383 17.32 25.86 10.79
N ALA A 384 17.01 27.02 10.20
CA ALA A 384 15.94 27.92 10.64
C ALA A 384 14.63 27.68 9.87
N ASP A 385 14.65 26.86 8.82
CA ASP A 385 13.46 26.57 8.01
C ASP A 385 12.43 25.77 8.82
N GLU A 386 11.18 26.26 8.84
CA GLU A 386 10.07 25.63 9.55
C GLU A 386 9.74 24.24 8.98
N ARG A 387 9.90 24.04 7.66
CA ARG A 387 9.64 22.76 6.98
C ARG A 387 10.63 21.71 7.45
N VAL A 388 11.91 22.07 7.51
CA VAL A 388 12.96 21.19 8.04
C VAL A 388 12.67 20.83 9.49
N GLY A 389 12.18 21.77 10.31
CA GLY A 389 11.78 21.51 11.69
C GLY A 389 10.61 20.51 11.79
N ALA A 390 9.60 20.67 10.94
CA ALA A 390 8.46 19.77 10.87
C ALA A 390 8.87 18.35 10.45
N LEU A 391 9.63 18.22 9.35
CA LEU A 391 10.13 16.93 8.88
C LEU A 391 11.07 16.26 9.89
N SER A 392 11.93 17.02 10.57
CA SER A 392 12.82 16.52 11.63
C SER A 392 12.03 15.98 12.82
N THR A 393 10.97 16.69 13.24
CA THR A 393 10.08 16.26 14.32
C THR A 393 9.36 14.97 13.95
N ALA A 394 8.76 14.95 12.75
CA ALA A 394 8.12 13.76 12.19
C ALA A 394 9.08 12.57 12.12
N PHE A 395 10.32 12.80 11.68
CA PHE A 395 11.34 11.77 11.53
C PHE A 395 11.73 11.14 12.87
N VAL A 396 12.00 11.96 13.89
CA VAL A 396 12.35 11.46 15.23
C VAL A 396 11.23 10.59 15.81
N VAL A 397 9.98 11.04 15.69
CA VAL A 397 8.83 10.27 16.19
C VAL A 397 8.65 8.97 15.41
N ALA A 398 8.70 9.04 14.08
CA ALA A 398 8.63 7.85 13.23
C ALA A 398 9.75 6.85 13.57
N LEU A 399 10.97 7.33 13.88
CA LEU A 399 12.10 6.48 14.25
C LEU A 399 11.88 5.77 15.59
N LEU A 400 11.27 6.47 16.56
CA LEU A 400 10.91 5.90 17.85
C LEU A 400 9.83 4.81 17.74
N PHE A 401 8.91 4.91 16.77
CA PHE A 401 7.95 3.84 16.48
C PHE A 401 8.59 2.70 15.68
N PHE A 402 9.42 3.02 14.69
CA PHE A 402 10.12 2.06 13.84
C PHE A 402 10.98 1.08 14.63
N THR A 403 11.70 1.56 15.64
CA THR A 403 12.74 0.78 16.32
C THR A 403 12.15 -0.39 17.13
N THR A 404 12.78 -1.57 17.07
CA THR A 404 12.49 -2.71 17.95
C THR A 404 12.43 -2.29 19.42
N ALA A 405 11.42 -2.79 20.16
CA ALA A 405 11.15 -2.40 21.55
C ALA A 405 10.98 -0.88 21.76
N GLY A 406 10.60 -0.14 20.70
CA GLY A 406 10.30 1.29 20.74
C GLY A 406 8.85 1.60 21.13
N LEU A 407 8.36 2.77 20.69
CA LEU A 407 6.99 3.22 20.97
C LEU A 407 5.92 2.30 20.37
N GLY A 408 6.24 1.59 19.29
CA GLY A 408 5.35 0.61 18.68
C GLY A 408 5.00 -0.55 19.64
N ALA A 409 6.01 -1.11 20.32
CA ALA A 409 5.81 -2.15 21.31
C ALA A 409 4.99 -1.66 22.52
N LEU A 410 5.22 -0.41 22.97
CA LEU A 410 4.41 0.20 24.02
C LEU A 410 2.94 0.35 23.59
N LEU A 411 2.70 0.81 22.35
CA LEU A 411 1.34 0.92 21.83
C LEU A 411 0.67 -0.46 21.74
N ALA A 412 1.39 -1.47 21.29
CA ALA A 412 0.88 -2.83 21.20
C ALA A 412 0.50 -3.41 22.56
N TYR A 413 1.30 -3.15 23.58
CA TYR A 413 1.07 -3.65 24.94
C TYR A 413 -0.06 -2.91 25.66
N TYR A 414 -0.13 -1.57 25.54
CA TYR A 414 -1.07 -0.75 26.32
C TYR A 414 -2.36 -0.39 25.58
N ALA A 415 -2.38 -0.40 24.25
CA ALA A 415 -3.54 -0.02 23.46
C ALA A 415 -4.10 -1.19 22.66
N SER A 416 -3.31 -1.73 21.72
CA SER A 416 -3.77 -2.82 20.84
C SER A 416 -2.64 -3.42 20.01
N PRO A 417 -2.49 -4.76 19.93
CA PRO A 417 -1.47 -5.44 19.13
C PRO A 417 -1.82 -5.55 17.63
N GLU A 418 -2.89 -4.88 17.17
CA GLU A 418 -3.36 -4.98 15.78
C GLU A 418 -2.34 -4.48 14.74
N ILE A 419 -1.51 -3.50 15.11
CA ILE A 419 -0.39 -3.05 14.27
C ILE A 419 0.90 -3.64 14.83
N ARG A 420 1.44 -4.64 14.12
CA ARG A 420 2.64 -5.37 14.53
C ARG A 420 3.92 -4.97 13.79
N ALA A 421 3.82 -4.73 12.48
CA ALA A 421 5.00 -4.53 11.63
C ALA A 421 5.48 -3.08 11.60
N TRP A 422 6.13 -2.66 12.68
CA TRP A 422 6.70 -1.31 12.82
C TRP A 422 7.90 -1.07 11.91
N SER A 423 8.60 -2.11 11.43
CA SER A 423 9.65 -1.99 10.41
C SER A 423 9.17 -1.31 9.12
N ARG A 424 7.85 -1.38 8.82
CA ARG A 424 7.23 -0.74 7.66
C ARG A 424 7.20 0.80 7.76
N PHE A 425 7.48 1.40 8.93
CA PHE A 425 7.72 2.85 9.05
C PHE A 425 8.93 3.34 8.24
N SER A 426 9.82 2.43 7.83
CA SER A 426 10.98 2.71 6.97
C SER A 426 10.62 3.55 5.74
N ILE A 427 9.46 3.34 5.12
CA ILE A 427 9.06 4.12 3.93
C ILE A 427 8.71 5.57 4.27
N VAL A 428 8.12 5.81 5.44
CA VAL A 428 7.84 7.18 5.94
C VAL A 428 9.15 7.86 6.31
N LEU A 429 10.05 7.15 6.99
CA LEU A 429 11.39 7.64 7.31
C LEU A 429 12.15 8.04 6.04
N ALA A 430 12.11 7.21 5.00
CA ALA A 430 12.77 7.47 3.72
C ALA A 430 12.24 8.76 3.06
N LEU A 431 10.92 8.96 3.02
CA LEU A 431 10.31 10.18 2.49
C LEU A 431 10.81 11.43 3.21
N LEU A 432 10.77 11.41 4.55
CA LEU A 432 11.15 12.56 5.39
C LEU A 432 12.64 12.87 5.24
N ALA A 433 13.49 11.84 5.25
CA ALA A 433 14.93 11.96 5.08
C ALA A 433 15.28 12.52 3.69
N LEU A 434 14.69 11.98 2.62
CA LEU A 434 14.86 12.50 1.26
C LEU A 434 14.40 13.95 1.15
N GLY A 435 13.30 14.33 1.81
CA GLY A 435 12.81 15.71 1.86
C GLY A 435 13.83 16.67 2.45
N VAL A 436 14.39 16.35 3.62
CA VAL A 436 15.43 17.17 4.27
C VAL A 436 16.72 17.18 3.45
N ALA A 437 17.14 16.04 2.91
CA ALA A 437 18.35 15.94 2.09
C ALA A 437 18.24 16.76 0.80
N ALA A 438 17.09 16.74 0.12
CA ALA A 438 16.85 17.53 -1.08
C ALA A 438 16.85 19.05 -0.77
N MET A 439 16.27 19.46 0.36
CA MET A 439 16.35 20.85 0.83
C MET A 439 17.80 21.27 1.16
N ALA A 440 18.56 20.39 1.82
CA ALA A 440 19.97 20.63 2.10
C ALA A 440 20.80 20.75 0.82
N PHE A 441 20.53 19.88 -0.15
CA PHE A 441 21.16 19.89 -1.46
C PHE A 441 20.91 21.22 -2.20
N GLU A 442 19.67 21.72 -2.27
CA GLU A 442 19.39 23.00 -2.94
C GLU A 442 19.94 24.21 -2.19
N ALA A 443 20.07 24.12 -0.86
CA ALA A 443 20.70 25.16 -0.06
C ALA A 443 22.21 25.29 -0.36
N VAL A 444 22.89 24.16 -0.60
CA VAL A 444 24.33 24.11 -0.90
C VAL A 444 24.61 24.34 -2.39
N VAL A 445 23.87 23.68 -3.27
CA VAL A 445 24.11 23.67 -4.72
C VAL A 445 23.23 24.70 -5.43
N ARG A 446 23.73 25.94 -5.48
CA ARG A 446 22.98 27.08 -6.03
C ARG A 446 23.10 27.25 -7.55
N ARG A 447 24.16 26.70 -8.18
CA ARG A 447 24.41 26.83 -9.62
C ARG A 447 23.60 25.81 -10.41
N THR A 448 22.76 26.25 -11.34
CA THR A 448 21.86 25.39 -12.13
C THR A 448 22.59 24.27 -12.87
N ALA A 449 23.75 24.55 -13.49
CA ALA A 449 24.53 23.55 -14.20
C ALA A 449 25.07 22.46 -13.27
N VAL A 450 25.64 22.84 -12.11
CA VAL A 450 26.13 21.90 -11.10
C VAL A 450 24.98 21.07 -10.55
N ARG A 451 23.84 21.71 -10.28
CA ARG A 451 22.63 21.01 -9.83
C ARG A 451 22.19 19.95 -10.83
N ALA A 452 22.15 20.27 -12.13
CA ALA A 452 21.79 19.31 -13.17
C ALA A 452 22.75 18.11 -13.23
N VAL A 453 24.06 18.37 -13.13
CA VAL A 453 25.08 17.30 -13.10
C VAL A 453 24.91 16.41 -11.87
N VAL A 454 24.75 16.99 -10.67
CA VAL A 454 24.57 16.20 -9.44
C VAL A 454 23.27 15.42 -9.47
N LEU A 455 22.16 16.00 -9.95
CA LEU A 455 20.90 15.28 -10.12
C LEU A 455 21.02 14.13 -11.12
N GLY A 456 21.77 14.32 -12.22
CA GLY A 456 22.07 13.24 -13.17
C GLY A 456 22.86 12.10 -12.52
N LEU A 457 23.88 12.43 -11.71
CA LEU A 457 24.64 11.44 -10.95
C LEU A 457 23.77 10.70 -9.93
N VAL A 458 22.92 11.41 -9.18
CA VAL A 458 21.98 10.80 -8.23
C VAL A 458 21.02 9.85 -8.95
N ALA A 459 20.49 10.24 -10.11
CA ALA A 459 19.62 9.39 -10.90
C ALA A 459 20.34 8.13 -11.40
N VAL A 460 21.57 8.25 -11.91
CA VAL A 460 22.37 7.09 -12.34
C VAL A 460 22.68 6.16 -11.17
N VAL A 461 23.13 6.71 -10.03
CA VAL A 461 23.41 5.93 -8.82
C VAL A 461 22.15 5.22 -8.34
N ALA A 462 20.99 5.90 -8.31
CA ALA A 462 19.74 5.30 -7.90
C ALA A 462 19.28 4.19 -8.85
N VAL A 463 19.38 4.37 -10.17
CA VAL A 463 19.04 3.33 -11.14
C VAL A 463 19.93 2.09 -10.96
N VAL A 464 21.24 2.27 -10.84
CA VAL A 464 22.16 1.14 -10.65
C VAL A 464 21.92 0.46 -9.30
N ASP A 465 21.87 1.24 -8.21
CA ASP A 465 21.68 0.71 -6.86
C ASP A 465 20.34 0.01 -6.69
N GLN A 466 19.24 0.67 -7.05
CA GLN A 466 17.89 0.20 -6.71
C GLN A 466 17.37 -0.86 -7.67
N LEU A 467 17.77 -0.83 -8.95
CA LEU A 467 17.17 -1.66 -10.00
C LEU A 467 18.13 -2.76 -10.49
N GLY A 468 19.44 -2.56 -10.36
CA GLY A 468 20.44 -3.42 -11.02
C GLY A 468 20.41 -4.88 -10.59
N GLY A 469 19.91 -5.19 -9.39
CA GLY A 469 19.78 -6.56 -8.87
C GLY A 469 18.35 -7.05 -8.73
N VAL A 470 17.33 -6.31 -9.19
CA VAL A 470 15.91 -6.65 -8.98
C VAL A 470 15.54 -7.95 -9.68
N ASP A 471 15.72 -8.06 -11.00
CA ASP A 471 15.44 -9.27 -11.79
C ASP A 471 16.04 -10.54 -11.18
N ALA A 472 17.30 -10.46 -10.70
CA ALA A 472 18.01 -11.62 -10.19
C ALA A 472 17.65 -11.98 -8.74
N ALA A 473 17.33 -11.00 -7.89
CA ALA A 473 17.07 -11.21 -6.47
C ALA A 473 15.58 -11.34 -6.14
N LEU A 474 14.71 -10.76 -6.97
CA LEU A 474 13.26 -10.64 -6.79
C LEU A 474 12.54 -10.82 -8.15
N PRO A 475 12.75 -11.95 -8.85
CA PRO A 475 12.09 -12.20 -10.12
C PRO A 475 10.57 -12.30 -9.93
N ILE A 476 9.80 -11.91 -10.95
CA ILE A 476 8.34 -12.07 -10.93
C ILE A 476 7.90 -13.52 -11.21
N ASP A 477 8.74 -14.28 -11.91
CA ASP A 477 8.49 -15.66 -12.37
C ASP A 477 7.07 -15.84 -12.91
N ALA A 478 6.79 -15.24 -14.07
CA ALA A 478 5.49 -15.36 -14.72
C ALA A 478 5.22 -16.81 -15.14
N VAL A 479 4.12 -17.38 -14.66
CA VAL A 479 3.73 -18.77 -14.92
C VAL A 479 2.49 -18.85 -15.81
N PRO A 480 2.49 -19.75 -16.82
CA PRO A 480 1.39 -19.87 -17.77
C PRO A 480 0.16 -20.59 -17.19
N ASP A 481 0.35 -21.47 -16.20
CA ASP A 481 -0.67 -22.33 -15.61
C ASP A 481 -1.52 -23.08 -16.66
N THR A 482 -0.88 -23.60 -17.72
CA THR A 482 -1.57 -24.19 -18.87
C THR A 482 -2.54 -25.31 -18.49
N ALA A 483 -2.09 -26.31 -17.72
CA ALA A 483 -2.92 -27.44 -17.30
C ALA A 483 -4.14 -27.00 -16.48
N LEU A 484 -3.96 -26.03 -15.58
CA LEU A 484 -5.01 -25.49 -14.75
C LEU A 484 -6.02 -24.65 -15.55
N ARG A 485 -5.56 -23.85 -16.52
CA ARG A 485 -6.44 -23.09 -17.42
C ARG A 485 -7.28 -24.00 -18.31
N GLU A 486 -6.67 -25.05 -18.84
CA GLU A 486 -7.36 -26.08 -19.62
C GLU A 486 -8.41 -26.78 -18.75
N PHE A 487 -8.04 -27.19 -17.54
CA PHE A 487 -8.96 -27.81 -16.58
C PHE A 487 -10.12 -26.89 -16.19
N ALA A 488 -9.86 -25.62 -15.87
CA ALA A 488 -10.92 -24.68 -15.52
C ALA A 488 -11.92 -24.48 -16.68
N ALA A 489 -11.45 -24.43 -17.93
CA ALA A 489 -12.33 -24.35 -19.10
C ALA A 489 -13.17 -25.64 -19.29
N GLU A 490 -12.60 -26.81 -19.02
CA GLU A 490 -13.36 -28.08 -19.07
C GLU A 490 -14.43 -28.15 -17.96
N VAL A 491 -14.12 -27.66 -16.75
CA VAL A 491 -15.07 -27.53 -15.64
C VAL A 491 -16.22 -26.60 -16.03
N ASP A 492 -15.90 -25.44 -16.61
CA ASP A 492 -16.89 -24.46 -17.08
C ASP A 492 -17.87 -25.07 -18.11
N ASP A 493 -17.36 -25.90 -19.03
CA ASP A 493 -18.15 -26.55 -20.07
C ASP A 493 -18.98 -27.75 -19.56
N ALA A 494 -18.50 -28.45 -18.53
CA ALA A 494 -19.13 -29.67 -18.02
C ALA A 494 -20.26 -29.41 -17.01
N LEU A 495 -20.17 -28.35 -16.21
CA LEU A 495 -21.08 -28.12 -15.09
C LEU A 495 -22.35 -27.32 -15.46
N PRO A 496 -23.50 -27.62 -14.84
CA PRO A 496 -24.72 -26.85 -15.04
C PRO A 496 -24.62 -25.43 -14.45
N VAL A 497 -25.56 -24.57 -14.84
CA VAL A 497 -25.74 -23.21 -14.28
C VAL A 497 -26.02 -23.30 -12.78
N ASP A 498 -25.46 -22.36 -12.01
CA ASP A 498 -25.60 -22.25 -10.55
C ASP A 498 -25.07 -23.49 -9.77
N CYS A 499 -24.21 -24.30 -10.39
CA CYS A 499 -23.65 -25.48 -9.73
C CYS A 499 -22.80 -25.11 -8.51
N GLY A 500 -23.13 -25.68 -7.35
CA GLY A 500 -22.27 -25.71 -6.17
C GLY A 500 -21.16 -26.75 -6.30
N ILE A 501 -19.91 -26.33 -6.17
CA ILE A 501 -18.71 -27.16 -6.26
C ILE A 501 -18.07 -27.24 -4.88
N VAL A 502 -18.10 -28.43 -4.29
CA VAL A 502 -17.45 -28.70 -3.00
C VAL A 502 -15.99 -29.05 -3.21
N GLN A 503 -15.09 -28.34 -2.55
CA GLN A 503 -13.66 -28.50 -2.73
C GLN A 503 -13.05 -29.32 -1.59
N LEU A 504 -12.34 -30.39 -1.94
CA LEU A 504 -11.60 -31.24 -1.02
C LEU A 504 -10.09 -31.03 -1.14
N PRO A 505 -9.36 -30.92 -0.02
CA PRO A 505 -9.86 -30.97 1.36
C PRO A 505 -10.67 -29.71 1.71
N LEU A 506 -11.67 -29.89 2.58
CA LEU A 506 -12.38 -28.76 3.19
C LEU A 506 -11.38 -27.94 4.00
N LYS A 507 -11.30 -26.65 3.71
CA LYS A 507 -10.33 -25.75 4.34
C LYS A 507 -10.91 -24.37 4.59
N ASP A 508 -10.62 -23.87 5.78
CA ASP A 508 -10.99 -22.54 6.25
C ASP A 508 -10.25 -21.42 5.50
N PHE A 509 -10.94 -20.30 5.32
CA PHE A 509 -10.36 -19.06 4.80
C PHE A 509 -10.43 -17.94 5.85
N PRO A 510 -9.39 -17.11 6.01
CA PRO A 510 -8.07 -17.16 5.39
C PRO A 510 -6.94 -17.61 6.34
N GLU A 511 -5.71 -17.71 5.81
CA GLU A 511 -4.45 -17.87 6.56
C GLU A 511 -4.38 -19.16 7.41
N THR A 512 -4.90 -20.28 6.90
CA THR A 512 -4.90 -21.57 7.63
C THR A 512 -3.73 -22.48 7.28
N GLY A 513 -2.84 -22.03 6.38
CA GLY A 513 -1.59 -22.72 6.05
C GLY A 513 -1.74 -23.78 4.95
N ALA A 514 -0.64 -24.46 4.66
CA ALA A 514 -0.59 -25.50 3.63
C ALA A 514 -1.11 -26.85 4.16
N ILE A 515 -1.72 -27.64 3.28
CA ILE A 515 -2.10 -29.03 3.52
C ILE A 515 -1.35 -29.89 2.50
N GLY A 516 -0.48 -30.81 2.96
CA GLY A 516 0.38 -31.57 2.04
C GLY A 516 1.25 -30.65 1.18
N ALA A 517 1.13 -30.77 -0.14
CA ALA A 517 1.77 -29.88 -1.11
C ALA A 517 0.84 -28.76 -1.64
N MET A 518 -0.44 -28.75 -1.24
CA MET A 518 -1.37 -27.68 -1.54
C MET A 518 -1.04 -26.45 -0.68
N GLY A 519 -0.66 -25.34 -1.34
CA GLY A 519 -0.31 -24.09 -0.71
C GLY A 519 -1.49 -23.43 0.00
N ASP A 520 -1.22 -22.35 0.74
CA ASP A 520 -2.33 -21.53 1.22
C ASP A 520 -3.01 -20.79 0.05
N TYR A 521 -4.34 -20.70 0.08
CA TYR A 521 -5.20 -20.15 -0.99
C TYR A 521 -5.22 -20.88 -2.34
N ASP A 522 -4.49 -21.99 -2.51
CA ASP A 522 -4.46 -22.77 -3.75
C ASP A 522 -5.84 -23.25 -4.20
N GLU A 523 -6.79 -23.40 -3.27
CA GLU A 523 -8.18 -23.78 -3.53
C GLU A 523 -8.88 -22.75 -4.43
N SER A 524 -8.44 -21.50 -4.44
CA SER A 524 -8.99 -20.45 -5.30
C SER A 524 -8.46 -20.48 -6.75
N LEU A 525 -7.45 -21.31 -7.05
CA LEU A 525 -6.79 -21.35 -8.36
C LEU A 525 -7.74 -21.73 -9.53
N PRO A 526 -8.59 -22.77 -9.42
CA PRO A 526 -9.59 -23.04 -10.45
C PRO A 526 -10.55 -21.88 -10.68
N TYR A 527 -11.03 -21.26 -9.60
CA TYR A 527 -11.90 -20.09 -9.64
C TYR A 527 -11.25 -18.89 -10.35
N ILE A 528 -9.95 -18.62 -10.11
CA ILE A 528 -9.21 -17.52 -10.76
C ILE A 528 -9.23 -17.64 -12.30
N TYR A 529 -9.33 -18.87 -12.83
CA TYR A 529 -9.33 -19.14 -14.27
C TYR A 529 -10.71 -19.51 -14.83
N SER A 530 -11.74 -19.61 -13.97
CA SER A 530 -13.13 -19.75 -14.40
C SER A 530 -13.52 -18.56 -15.26
N SER A 531 -14.13 -18.84 -16.41
CA SER A 531 -14.74 -17.84 -17.29
C SER A 531 -16.22 -17.62 -16.99
N ARG A 532 -16.77 -18.40 -16.06
CA ARG A 532 -18.17 -18.39 -15.63
C ARG A 532 -18.33 -17.63 -14.32
N ASP A 533 -19.41 -16.85 -14.27
CA ASP A 533 -19.83 -16.04 -13.11
C ASP A 533 -21.07 -16.64 -12.40
N ASP A 534 -21.31 -17.94 -12.59
CA ASP A 534 -22.46 -18.67 -12.05
C ASP A 534 -22.09 -20.02 -11.43
N LEU A 535 -20.79 -20.33 -11.34
CA LEU A 535 -20.31 -21.49 -10.57
C LEU A 535 -20.01 -21.04 -9.13
N ARG A 536 -20.35 -21.89 -8.16
CA ARG A 536 -20.27 -21.55 -6.74
C ARG A 536 -19.31 -22.47 -6.02
N TRP A 537 -18.11 -21.99 -5.77
CA TRP A 537 -16.99 -22.70 -5.17
C TRP A 537 -17.06 -22.64 -3.63
N SER A 538 -16.87 -23.77 -2.95
CA SER A 538 -17.02 -23.83 -1.49
C SER A 538 -15.94 -23.11 -0.70
N TYR A 539 -14.76 -22.89 -1.28
CA TYR A 539 -13.67 -22.18 -0.62
C TYR A 539 -13.92 -20.66 -0.53
N GLY A 540 -13.38 -20.01 0.51
CA GLY A 540 -13.31 -18.54 0.60
C GLY A 540 -14.24 -17.90 1.64
N ALA A 541 -15.08 -18.68 2.34
CA ALA A 541 -15.89 -18.14 3.43
C ALA A 541 -15.03 -17.71 4.63
N VAL A 542 -15.25 -16.50 5.15
CA VAL A 542 -14.39 -15.89 6.19
C VAL A 542 -14.65 -16.52 7.56
N VAL A 543 -13.65 -17.14 8.17
CA VAL A 543 -13.74 -17.70 9.54
C VAL A 543 -14.23 -16.65 10.55
N GLY A 544 -15.08 -17.07 11.47
CA GLY A 544 -15.74 -16.18 12.43
C GLY A 544 -17.02 -15.54 11.91
N THR A 545 -17.50 -16.00 10.75
CA THR A 545 -18.79 -15.67 10.16
C THR A 545 -19.66 -16.92 10.03
N ARG A 546 -20.99 -16.75 9.98
CA ARG A 546 -21.92 -17.87 9.78
C ARG A 546 -21.67 -18.59 8.44
N SER A 547 -21.25 -17.85 7.41
CA SER A 547 -20.95 -18.39 6.08
C SER A 547 -19.82 -19.43 6.12
N ALA A 548 -18.86 -19.30 7.03
CA ALA A 548 -17.75 -20.24 7.17
C ALA A 548 -18.10 -21.50 7.97
N GLU A 549 -19.28 -21.56 8.62
CA GLU A 549 -19.66 -22.72 9.44
C GLU A 549 -20.30 -23.85 8.62
N GLY A 550 -20.64 -23.61 7.34
CA GLY A 550 -21.45 -24.52 6.51
C GLY A 550 -20.82 -25.86 6.16
N TRP A 551 -19.56 -26.11 6.52
CA TRP A 551 -18.88 -27.39 6.30
C TRP A 551 -18.28 -27.99 7.58
N ASN A 552 -18.54 -27.39 8.74
CA ASN A 552 -17.88 -27.77 10.00
C ASN A 552 -18.25 -29.18 10.48
N ASP A 553 -19.47 -29.65 10.19
CA ASP A 553 -19.94 -30.95 10.65
C ASP A 553 -19.52 -32.10 9.72
N ALA A 554 -18.98 -31.80 8.53
CA ALA A 554 -18.50 -32.73 7.50
C ALA A 554 -17.21 -33.51 7.87
N THR A 555 -17.17 -34.06 9.07
CA THR A 555 -16.03 -34.75 9.69
C THR A 555 -16.00 -36.25 9.40
N THR A 556 -17.07 -36.81 8.84
CA THR A 556 -17.20 -38.22 8.46
C THR A 556 -17.89 -38.35 7.11
N PRO A 557 -17.72 -39.47 6.38
CA PRO A 557 -18.43 -39.69 5.11
C PRO A 557 -19.95 -39.50 5.16
N ALA A 558 -20.59 -39.93 6.26
CA ALA A 558 -22.03 -39.76 6.43
C ALA A 558 -22.41 -38.28 6.63
N ALA A 559 -21.69 -37.57 7.52
CA ALA A 559 -21.96 -36.16 7.75
C ALA A 559 -21.61 -35.29 6.54
N PHE A 560 -20.57 -35.64 5.78
CA PHE A 560 -20.24 -34.97 4.51
C PHE A 560 -21.36 -35.15 3.49
N ARG A 561 -21.93 -36.34 3.36
CA ARG A 561 -23.12 -36.57 2.51
C ARG A 561 -24.30 -35.69 2.94
N ASP A 562 -24.60 -35.64 4.24
CA ASP A 562 -25.71 -34.84 4.76
C ASP A 562 -25.54 -33.34 4.40
N GLU A 563 -24.33 -32.79 4.53
CA GLU A 563 -24.02 -31.39 4.16
C GLU A 563 -24.05 -31.15 2.64
N VAL A 564 -23.57 -32.11 1.84
CA VAL A 564 -23.65 -32.06 0.37
C VAL A 564 -25.10 -32.06 -0.10
N ASP A 565 -25.94 -32.92 0.49
CA ASP A 565 -27.38 -33.00 0.18
C ASP A 565 -28.13 -31.73 0.62
N GLU A 566 -27.81 -31.16 1.78
CA GLU A 566 -28.44 -29.93 2.29
C GLU A 566 -28.03 -28.68 1.49
N SER A 567 -26.75 -28.61 1.09
CA SER A 567 -26.21 -27.49 0.30
C SER A 567 -26.72 -27.48 -1.14
N GLY A 568 -27.11 -28.65 -1.68
CA GLY A 568 -27.49 -28.80 -3.09
C GLY A 568 -26.30 -28.71 -4.03
N ALA A 569 -25.11 -29.13 -3.58
CA ALA A 569 -23.94 -29.20 -4.44
C ALA A 569 -24.17 -30.17 -5.61
N CYS A 570 -23.57 -29.87 -6.75
CA CYS A 570 -23.68 -30.68 -7.97
C CYS A 570 -22.36 -31.35 -8.38
N ALA A 571 -21.25 -30.94 -7.76
CA ALA A 571 -19.93 -31.52 -8.02
C ALA A 571 -19.03 -31.48 -6.79
N VAL A 572 -18.06 -32.40 -6.75
CA VAL A 572 -16.93 -32.39 -5.83
C VAL A 572 -15.64 -32.26 -6.63
N LEU A 573 -14.83 -31.27 -6.29
CA LEU A 573 -13.49 -31.06 -6.83
C LEU A 573 -12.45 -31.48 -5.79
N VAL A 574 -11.53 -32.35 -6.16
CA VAL A 574 -10.43 -32.80 -5.30
C VAL A 574 -9.11 -32.19 -5.78
N ASP A 575 -8.36 -31.53 -4.90
CA ASP A 575 -6.95 -31.19 -5.11
C ASP A 575 -6.06 -32.30 -4.53
N THR A 576 -5.56 -33.19 -5.38
CA THR A 576 -4.73 -34.33 -4.99
C THR A 576 -3.38 -33.91 -4.41
N ALA A 577 -2.93 -32.68 -4.66
CA ALA A 577 -1.69 -32.16 -4.08
C ALA A 577 -1.76 -32.05 -2.54
N ALA A 578 -2.97 -32.00 -1.96
CA ALA A 578 -3.14 -32.00 -0.52
C ALA A 578 -2.86 -33.36 0.15
N TYR A 579 -2.92 -34.45 -0.60
CA TYR A 579 -2.96 -35.83 -0.08
C TYR A 579 -1.66 -36.59 -0.30
N THR A 580 -0.52 -35.96 0.00
CA THR A 580 0.80 -36.55 -0.22
C THR A 580 1.16 -37.68 0.73
N GLU A 581 0.64 -37.65 1.97
CA GLU A 581 0.95 -38.66 3.00
C GLU A 581 0.00 -39.86 2.97
N ASP A 582 -1.26 -39.63 2.60
CA ASP A 582 -2.30 -40.66 2.50
C ASP A 582 -3.06 -40.49 1.18
N VAL A 583 -2.46 -41.03 0.13
CA VAL A 583 -2.98 -40.92 -1.24
C VAL A 583 -4.36 -41.57 -1.31
N GLY A 584 -5.36 -40.76 -1.64
CA GLY A 584 -6.75 -41.21 -1.74
C GLY A 584 -7.54 -41.16 -0.44
N ALA A 585 -7.06 -40.50 0.62
CA ALA A 585 -7.84 -40.31 1.85
C ALA A 585 -9.19 -39.61 1.61
N TRP A 586 -9.28 -38.78 0.56
CA TRP A 586 -10.51 -38.16 0.10
C TRP A 586 -11.55 -39.12 -0.48
N ARG A 587 -11.14 -40.32 -0.94
CA ARG A 587 -12.04 -41.27 -1.65
C ARG A 587 -13.25 -41.64 -0.81
N SER A 588 -13.05 -41.88 0.48
CA SER A 588 -14.17 -42.21 1.37
C SER A 588 -15.24 -41.10 1.48
N LEU A 589 -14.87 -39.84 1.25
CA LEU A 589 -15.81 -38.72 1.18
C LEU A 589 -16.49 -38.67 -0.19
N VAL A 590 -15.73 -38.86 -1.27
CA VAL A 590 -16.27 -38.88 -2.65
C VAL A 590 -17.22 -40.06 -2.86
N ASP A 591 -16.85 -41.28 -2.46
CA ASP A 591 -17.69 -42.49 -2.51
C ASP A 591 -19.00 -42.33 -1.71
N ALA A 592 -19.04 -41.37 -0.78
CA ALA A 592 -20.24 -41.08 -0.02
C ALA A 592 -21.25 -40.22 -0.80
N VAL A 593 -20.87 -39.57 -1.90
CA VAL A 593 -21.74 -38.61 -2.60
C VAL A 593 -21.79 -38.81 -4.11
N ALA A 594 -20.75 -39.40 -4.71
CA ALA A 594 -20.69 -39.73 -6.13
C ALA A 594 -20.92 -41.23 -6.35
N GLU A 595 -21.69 -41.59 -7.38
CA GLU A 595 -21.89 -43.01 -7.77
C GLU A 595 -20.78 -43.57 -8.65
N ALA A 596 -20.03 -42.70 -9.34
CA ALA A 596 -18.97 -43.11 -10.26
C ALA A 596 -17.64 -43.32 -9.53
N ASP A 597 -17.01 -44.49 -9.78
CA ASP A 597 -15.68 -44.82 -9.24
C ASP A 597 -14.54 -43.97 -9.86
N ASP A 598 -14.78 -43.39 -11.05
CA ASP A 598 -13.81 -42.60 -11.81
C ASP A 598 -14.27 -41.13 -11.89
N PRO A 599 -13.35 -40.15 -11.86
CA PRO A 599 -13.66 -38.74 -12.04
C PRO A 599 -14.24 -38.46 -13.42
N ALA A 600 -15.15 -37.48 -13.49
CA ALA A 600 -15.70 -36.99 -14.74
C ALA A 600 -14.69 -36.17 -15.54
N LEU A 601 -13.80 -35.45 -14.86
CA LEU A 601 -12.68 -34.71 -15.46
C LEU A 601 -11.42 -34.85 -14.62
N ASP A 602 -10.28 -34.95 -15.29
CA ASP A 602 -8.95 -34.94 -14.70
C ASP A 602 -8.11 -33.85 -15.35
N SER A 603 -7.46 -33.03 -14.52
CA SER A 603 -6.42 -32.12 -15.03
C SER A 603 -5.26 -32.89 -15.67
N THR A 604 -4.66 -32.31 -16.72
CA THR A 604 -3.59 -32.96 -17.49
C THR A 604 -2.31 -33.23 -16.70
N ASP A 605 -2.10 -32.52 -15.59
CA ASP A 605 -1.00 -32.74 -14.64
C ASP A 605 -1.37 -33.68 -13.48
N GLY A 606 -2.62 -34.15 -13.41
CA GLY A 606 -3.13 -35.07 -12.41
C GLY A 606 -3.35 -34.44 -11.03
N ARG A 607 -3.38 -33.11 -10.93
CA ARG A 607 -3.59 -32.40 -9.65
C ARG A 607 -5.05 -32.35 -9.23
N TYR A 608 -5.93 -32.06 -10.16
CA TYR A 608 -7.37 -31.87 -9.92
C TYR A 608 -8.20 -33.00 -10.52
N GLU A 609 -9.14 -33.51 -9.73
CA GLU A 609 -10.12 -34.52 -10.11
C GLU A 609 -11.53 -34.00 -9.80
N LEU A 610 -12.44 -33.98 -10.78
CA LEU A 610 -13.83 -33.51 -10.62
C LEU A 610 -14.80 -34.71 -10.68
N PHE A 611 -15.68 -34.81 -9.71
CA PHE A 611 -16.75 -35.81 -9.62
C PHE A 611 -18.12 -35.13 -9.71
N LEU A 612 -19.03 -35.69 -10.50
CA LEU A 612 -20.41 -35.20 -10.60
C LEU A 612 -21.31 -35.89 -9.57
N LEU A 613 -22.25 -35.13 -9.03
CA LEU A 613 -23.26 -35.58 -8.09
C LEU A 613 -24.62 -35.71 -8.80
N GLU A 614 -25.52 -36.56 -8.31
CA GLU A 614 -26.86 -36.77 -8.88
C GLU A 614 -27.91 -35.77 -8.39
#